data_AF-A0A3A4VLB4-F1
#
_entry.id   AF-A0A3A4VLB4-F1
#
_cell.length_a   1.000
_cell.length_b   1.000
_cell.length_c   1.000
_cell.angle_alpha   90.00
_cell.angle_beta   90.00
_cell.angle_gamma   90.00
#
_symmetry.space_group_name_H-M   'P 1'
#
loop_
_entity.id
_entity.type
_entity.pdbx_description
1 polymer ?
#
loop_
_entity_poly.entity_id
_entity_poly.type
_entity_poly.pdbx_seq_one_letter_code
_entity_poly.pdbx_strand_id
1 'polypeptide(L)'
;MRRVLSIIGLSVILLLVFTTIGCSRATRIGDILADPSQYEGKDLTIRGTVGETGWLTLVEKGAYQLGDSSGTIWVITSQPPPQKEQSISTKGKVQSAFSIAGQSYGTVLVETQRD
;
A
#
# COMPACT_ATOMS: atom_id res chain seq x y z
N MET A 1 -49.87 1.66 -12.77
CA MET A 1 -49.28 0.71 -11.80
C MET A 1 -48.12 -0.10 -12.38
N ARG A 2 -48.26 -0.81 -13.51
CA ARG A 2 -47.18 -1.58 -14.17
C ARG A 2 -45.91 -0.78 -14.53
N ARG A 3 -46.05 0.48 -14.98
CA ARG A 3 -44.91 1.35 -15.32
C ARG A 3 -44.13 1.82 -14.08
N VAL A 4 -44.80 2.01 -12.95
CA VAL A 4 -44.18 2.44 -11.69
C VAL A 4 -43.41 1.27 -11.05
N LEU A 5 -43.95 0.04 -11.12
CA LEU A 5 -43.20 -1.17 -10.74
C LEU A 5 -41.94 -1.38 -11.59
N SER A 6 -42.01 -1.10 -12.90
CA SER A 6 -40.86 -1.26 -13.80
C SER A 6 -39.77 -0.20 -13.58
N ILE A 7 -40.13 1.04 -13.22
CA ILE A 7 -39.19 2.12 -12.91
C ILE A 7 -38.51 1.89 -11.55
N ILE A 8 -39.27 1.42 -10.55
CA ILE A 8 -38.72 1.05 -9.23
C ILE A 8 -37.77 -0.15 -9.36
N GLY A 9 -38.14 -1.16 -10.17
CA GLY A 9 -37.27 -2.30 -10.45
C GLY A 9 -35.94 -1.88 -11.09
N LEU A 10 -35.99 -1.03 -12.12
CA LEU A 10 -34.78 -0.53 -12.81
C LEU A 10 -33.86 0.29 -11.88
N SER A 11 -34.45 1.08 -10.97
CA SER A 11 -33.70 1.90 -10.00
C SER A 11 -33.00 1.08 -8.92
N VAL A 12 -33.58 -0.04 -8.48
CA VAL A 12 -32.96 -0.95 -7.49
C VAL A 12 -31.79 -1.72 -8.13
N ILE A 13 -31.89 -2.07 -9.41
CA ILE A 13 -30.85 -2.80 -10.15
C ILE A 13 -29.64 -1.88 -10.44
N LEU A 14 -29.88 -0.60 -10.70
CA LEU A 14 -28.81 0.39 -10.91
C LEU A 14 -28.04 0.71 -9.62
N LEU A 15 -28.67 0.59 -8.44
CA LEU A 15 -28.04 0.84 -7.15
C LEU A 15 -27.14 -0.33 -6.67
N LEU A 16 -27.37 -1.54 -7.17
CA LEU A 16 -26.66 -2.75 -6.72
C LEU A 16 -25.23 -2.89 -7.31
N VAL A 17 -24.86 -2.09 -8.32
CA VAL A 17 -23.59 -2.21 -9.04
C VAL A 17 -22.42 -1.46 -8.37
N PHE A 18 -22.70 -0.63 -7.35
CA PHE A 18 -21.67 0.25 -6.76
C PHE A 18 -20.85 -0.34 -5.60
N THR A 19 -21.03 -1.61 -5.23
CA THR A 19 -20.32 -2.19 -4.06
C THR A 19 -19.30 -3.25 -4.45
N THR A 20 -18.33 -2.92 -5.31
CA THR A 20 -17.05 -3.65 -5.31
C THR A 20 -16.09 -2.92 -4.38
N ILE A 21 -16.26 -3.13 -3.08
CA ILE A 21 -15.25 -2.75 -2.08
C ILE A 21 -14.03 -3.62 -2.39
N GLY A 22 -13.03 -3.02 -3.03
CA GLY A 22 -11.81 -3.70 -3.42
C GLY A 22 -11.11 -4.26 -2.20
N CYS A 23 -11.20 -5.58 -2.03
CA CYS A 23 -10.32 -6.31 -1.13
C CYS A 23 -8.91 -6.21 -1.75
N SER A 24 -8.14 -5.21 -1.33
CA SER A 24 -6.77 -5.03 -1.80
C SER A 24 -5.92 -6.16 -1.25
N ARG A 25 -5.80 -7.23 -2.05
CA ARG A 25 -4.89 -8.34 -1.77
C ARG A 25 -3.48 -7.79 -1.60
N ALA A 26 -2.78 -8.26 -0.57
CA ALA A 26 -1.40 -7.87 -0.36
C ALA A 26 -0.54 -8.24 -1.59
N THR A 27 0.19 -7.27 -2.10
CA THR A 27 1.16 -7.43 -3.20
C THR A 27 2.46 -8.00 -2.61
N ARG A 28 3.11 -8.91 -3.33
CA ARG A 28 4.41 -9.44 -2.88
C ARG A 28 5.49 -8.38 -3.03
N ILE A 29 6.39 -8.34 -2.07
CA ILE A 29 7.46 -7.33 -2.04
C ILE A 29 8.44 -7.55 -3.20
N GLY A 30 8.78 -8.81 -3.50
CA GLY A 30 9.65 -9.17 -4.61
C GLY A 30 9.11 -8.74 -5.98
N ASP A 31 7.79 -8.77 -6.19
CA ASP A 31 7.19 -8.31 -7.45
C ASP A 31 7.42 -6.80 -7.65
N ILE A 32 7.30 -6.02 -6.57
CA ILE A 32 7.57 -4.57 -6.57
C ILE A 32 9.05 -4.29 -6.85
N LEU A 33 9.95 -5.07 -6.26
CA LEU A 33 11.39 -4.89 -6.42
C LEU A 33 11.90 -5.34 -7.80
N ALA A 34 11.24 -6.33 -8.42
CA ALA A 34 11.60 -6.84 -9.73
C ALA A 34 11.26 -5.86 -10.87
N ASP A 35 10.14 -5.14 -10.77
CA ASP A 35 9.76 -4.11 -11.74
C ASP A 35 9.15 -2.87 -11.06
N PRO A 36 9.96 -2.03 -10.39
CA PRO A 36 9.48 -0.88 -9.63
C PRO A 36 8.69 0.12 -10.48
N SER A 37 9.04 0.29 -11.75
CA SER A 37 8.39 1.22 -12.66
C SER A 37 6.92 0.90 -12.90
N GLN A 38 6.53 -0.37 -12.83
CA GLN A 38 5.11 -0.78 -12.90
C GLN A 38 4.33 -0.41 -11.65
N TYR A 39 4.99 -0.20 -10.51
CA TYR A 39 4.35 0.06 -9.23
C TYR A 39 4.49 1.50 -8.77
N GLU A 40 5.44 2.26 -9.32
CA GLU A 40 5.68 3.67 -9.00
C GLU A 40 4.38 4.47 -8.96
N GLY A 41 4.15 5.18 -7.86
CA GLY A 41 2.96 6.01 -7.63
C GLY A 41 1.68 5.24 -7.26
N LYS A 42 1.64 3.92 -7.40
CA LYS A 42 0.48 3.11 -6.98
C LYS A 42 0.42 2.99 -5.47
N ASP A 43 -0.80 3.05 -4.96
CA ASP A 43 -1.11 2.85 -3.55
C ASP A 43 -1.60 1.41 -3.35
N LEU A 44 -0.84 0.62 -2.59
CA LEU A 44 -1.02 -0.83 -2.49
C LEU A 44 -0.66 -1.36 -1.10
N THR A 45 -1.29 -2.46 -0.74
CA THR A 45 -1.07 -3.15 0.54
C THR A 45 0.08 -4.14 0.37
N ILE A 46 1.02 -4.16 1.30
CA ILE A 46 2.04 -5.19 1.46
C ILE A 46 1.94 -5.80 2.86
N ARG A 47 2.38 -7.05 3.01
CA ARG A 47 2.36 -7.77 4.29
C ARG A 47 3.70 -8.46 4.49
N GLY A 48 4.23 -8.38 5.70
CA GLY A 48 5.50 -9.02 6.03
C GLY A 48 5.84 -8.92 7.51
N THR A 49 7.08 -9.27 7.81
CA THR A 49 7.68 -9.19 9.14
C THR A 49 8.60 -7.99 9.22
N VAL A 50 8.50 -7.23 10.31
CA VAL A 50 9.27 -6.01 10.54
C VAL A 50 10.72 -6.36 10.87
N GLY A 51 11.66 -5.76 10.14
CA GLY A 51 13.10 -5.92 10.33
C GLY A 51 13.71 -4.72 11.06
N GLU A 52 14.73 -4.11 10.47
CA GLU A 52 15.35 -2.90 11.02
C GLU A 52 14.36 -1.72 11.11
N THR A 53 14.48 -0.91 12.16
CA THR A 53 13.59 0.23 12.41
C THR A 53 14.41 1.46 12.81
N GLY A 54 13.92 2.65 12.48
CA GLY A 54 14.52 3.91 12.88
C GLY A 54 13.47 5.01 13.00
N TRP A 55 13.58 5.83 14.05
CA TRP A 55 12.68 6.95 14.32
C TRP A 55 13.46 8.21 14.66
N LEU A 56 13.10 9.32 14.02
CA LEU A 56 13.67 10.64 14.24
C LEU A 56 12.62 11.52 14.91
N THR A 57 12.75 11.69 16.23
CA THR A 57 11.81 12.45 17.06
C THR A 57 11.68 13.92 16.66
N LEU A 58 12.77 14.53 16.16
CA LEU A 58 12.80 15.96 15.81
C LEU A 58 11.91 16.33 14.62
N VAL A 59 11.68 15.38 13.71
CA VAL A 59 10.93 15.61 12.45
C VAL A 59 9.69 14.73 12.33
N GLU A 60 9.40 13.92 13.36
CA GLU A 60 8.29 12.96 13.38
C GLU A 60 8.27 12.05 12.14
N LYS A 61 9.45 11.59 11.73
CA LYS A 61 9.63 10.66 10.60
C LYS A 61 10.42 9.45 11.03
N GLY A 62 10.09 8.32 10.41
CA GLY A 62 10.83 7.09 10.59
C GLY A 62 10.85 6.24 9.34
N ALA A 63 11.58 5.15 9.43
CA ALA A 63 11.59 4.11 8.44
C ALA A 63 11.68 2.75 9.11
N TYR A 64 11.15 1.73 8.46
CA TYR A 64 11.35 0.34 8.88
C TYR A 64 11.44 -0.58 7.68
N GLN A 65 12.15 -1.69 7.82
CA GLN A 65 12.13 -2.76 6.85
C GLN A 65 10.89 -3.62 7.06
N LEU A 66 10.26 -4.00 5.96
CA LEU A 66 9.25 -5.04 5.94
C LEU A 66 9.69 -6.11 4.95
N GLY A 67 9.75 -7.36 5.39
CA GLY A 67 10.17 -8.50 4.58
C GLY A 67 9.09 -9.56 4.46
N ASP A 68 8.94 -10.14 3.27
CA ASP A 68 8.17 -11.36 3.04
C ASP A 68 9.09 -12.44 2.47
N SER A 69 8.54 -13.57 2.01
CA SER A 69 9.33 -14.65 1.42
C SER A 69 9.99 -14.31 0.08
N SER A 70 9.65 -13.17 -0.53
CA SER A 70 10.10 -12.74 -1.85
C SER A 70 11.06 -11.56 -1.83
N GLY A 71 11.13 -10.80 -0.73
CA GLY A 71 12.10 -9.71 -0.59
C GLY A 71 11.81 -8.81 0.61
N THR A 72 12.65 -7.76 0.74
CA THR A 72 12.57 -6.78 1.83
C THR A 72 12.55 -5.38 1.24
N ILE A 73 11.63 -4.52 1.70
CA ILE A 73 11.49 -3.13 1.29
C ILE A 73 11.54 -2.19 2.50
N TRP A 74 12.10 -1.01 2.30
CA TRP A 74 12.01 0.07 3.29
C TRP A 74 10.68 0.78 3.18
N VAL A 75 10.02 0.94 4.32
CA VAL A 75 8.77 1.66 4.48
C VAL A 75 9.03 2.95 5.23
N ILE A 76 8.70 4.09 4.62
CA ILE A 76 8.79 5.41 5.24
C ILE A 76 7.47 5.71 5.96
N THR A 77 7.56 6.17 7.21
CA THR A 77 6.40 6.36 8.09
C THR A 77 6.43 7.73 8.78
N SER A 78 5.25 8.27 9.08
CA SER A 78 5.07 9.51 9.88
C SER A 78 4.58 9.22 11.31
N GLN A 79 4.58 7.96 11.70
CA GLN A 79 4.28 7.47 13.05
C GLN A 79 5.40 6.52 13.51
N PRO A 80 5.57 6.31 14.83
CA PRO A 80 6.55 5.38 15.35
C PRO A 80 6.53 4.03 14.62
N PRO A 81 7.69 3.48 14.22
CA PRO A 81 7.75 2.18 13.58
C PRO A 81 7.15 1.07 14.46
N PRO A 82 6.64 -0.01 13.86
CA PRO A 82 6.19 -1.17 14.63
C PRO A 82 7.37 -1.86 15.32
N GLN A 83 7.08 -2.81 16.21
CA GLN A 83 8.14 -3.58 16.87
C GLN A 83 8.85 -4.49 15.86
N LYS A 84 10.16 -4.68 16.04
CA LYS A 84 10.91 -5.70 15.27
C LYS A 84 10.27 -7.06 15.45
N GLU A 85 10.34 -7.89 14.40
CA GLU A 85 9.77 -9.24 14.33
C GLU A 85 8.23 -9.30 14.33
N GLN A 86 7.53 -8.16 14.47
CA GLN A 86 6.09 -8.11 14.35
C GLN A 86 5.66 -8.38 12.90
N SER A 87 4.64 -9.22 12.72
CA SER A 87 4.01 -9.41 11.41
C SER A 87 2.87 -8.43 11.23
N ILE A 88 2.94 -7.58 10.21
CA ILE A 88 1.97 -6.51 9.96
C ILE A 88 1.54 -6.45 8.50
N SER A 89 0.43 -5.75 8.27
CA SER A 89 -0.07 -5.32 6.97
C SER A 89 0.01 -3.80 6.93
N THR A 90 0.59 -3.26 5.86
CA THR A 90 0.69 -1.80 5.67
C THR A 90 0.33 -1.44 4.24
N LYS A 91 -0.32 -0.31 4.08
CA LYS A 91 -0.71 0.26 2.80
C LYS A 91 0.07 1.54 2.57
N GLY A 92 0.59 1.69 1.38
CA GLY A 92 1.36 2.87 1.03
C GLY A 92 1.63 3.01 -0.45
N LYS A 93 2.22 4.16 -0.79
CA LYS A 93 2.58 4.53 -2.16
C LYS A 93 3.99 4.08 -2.46
N VAL A 94 4.17 3.30 -3.52
CA VAL A 94 5.51 2.95 -4.01
C VAL A 94 6.17 4.19 -4.60
N GLN A 95 7.40 4.47 -4.18
CA GLN A 95 8.20 5.57 -4.67
C GLN A 95 9.66 5.17 -4.84
N SER A 96 10.34 5.88 -5.72
CA SER A 96 11.79 5.83 -5.82
C SER A 96 12.44 6.43 -4.55
N ALA A 97 13.49 5.78 -4.01
CA ALA A 97 14.14 6.26 -2.79
C ALA A 97 14.85 7.60 -3.01
N PHE A 98 15.54 7.74 -4.14
CA PHE A 98 16.12 8.99 -4.63
C PHE A 98 16.33 8.92 -6.14
N SER A 99 16.44 10.08 -6.79
CA SER A 99 16.68 10.18 -8.24
C SER A 99 17.90 11.04 -8.53
N ILE A 100 18.77 10.59 -9.43
CA ILE A 100 19.97 11.29 -9.86
C ILE A 100 19.98 11.33 -11.39
N ALA A 101 20.09 12.52 -11.98
CA ALA A 101 20.09 12.72 -13.44
C ALA A 101 18.89 12.07 -14.16
N GLY A 102 17.71 12.04 -13.53
CA GLY A 102 16.50 11.42 -14.08
C GLY A 102 16.46 9.89 -14.00
N GLN A 103 17.44 9.26 -13.33
CA GLN A 103 17.44 7.84 -13.02
C GLN A 103 17.02 7.63 -11.56
N SER A 104 16.11 6.69 -11.31
CA SER A 104 15.66 6.33 -9.96
C SER A 104 16.55 5.24 -9.36
N TYR A 105 16.89 5.41 -8.09
CA TYR A 105 17.72 4.49 -7.32
C TYR A 105 16.99 4.06 -6.06
N GLY A 106 16.81 2.75 -5.93
CA GLY A 106 16.08 2.13 -4.82
C GLY A 106 14.57 2.35 -4.88
N THR A 107 13.85 1.49 -4.17
CA THR A 107 12.38 1.52 -4.09
C THR A 107 11.98 1.50 -2.63
N VAL A 108 11.06 2.39 -2.26
CA VAL A 108 10.47 2.48 -0.93
C VAL A 108 8.96 2.47 -1.02
N LEU A 109 8.31 2.14 0.09
CA LEU A 109 6.88 2.35 0.27
C LEU A 109 6.69 3.53 1.24
N VAL A 110 5.98 4.56 0.82
CA VAL A 110 5.56 5.65 1.73
C VAL A 110 4.23 5.27 2.35
N GLU A 111 4.26 4.93 3.63
CA GLU A 111 3.09 4.46 4.37
C GLU A 111 1.98 5.52 4.41
N THR A 112 0.77 5.06 4.14
CA THR A 112 -0.47 5.85 4.22
C THR A 112 -1.39 5.32 5.33
N GLN A 113 -1.42 4.00 5.52
CA GLN A 113 -2.21 3.35 6.56
C GLN A 113 -1.50 2.08 7.03
N ARG A 114 -1.57 1.80 8.34
CA ARG A 114 -1.05 0.57 8.94
C ARG A 114 -2.17 -0.08 9.76
N ASP A 115 -2.28 -1.41 9.64
CA ASP A 115 -3.23 -2.23 10.40
C ASP A 115 -2.67 -2.62 11.79
#